data_AF-A0A9X2CUS5-F1
#
_entry.id   AF-A0A9X2CUS5-F1
#
_cell.length_a   1.000
_cell.length_b   1.000
_cell.length_c   1.000
_cell.angle_alpha   90.00
_cell.angle_beta   90.00
_cell.angle_gamma   90.00
#
_symmetry.space_group_name_H-M   'P 1'
#
loop_
_entity.id
_entity.type
_entity.pdbx_description
1 polymer ?
#
loop_
_entity_poly.entity_id
_entity_poly.type
_entity_poly.pdbx_seq_one_letter_code
_entity_poly.pdbx_strand_id
1 'polypeptide(L)'
;MFKQLTLDELLDLEDDWLNRDGLGEGDERQAWIEEGIDLYKKFLRTNRNESRYSIMLADLYLEWGRDEKIRHGNERRAYDILRKAALHSPKKPDPYYHLSFILANQDRKWEAALFYGKEALEKGIAGSKKIKLLCNLALGYARLDFNQQSEEYMKETKHLDQAGEHEWFIELYEDKIRENMREPILLKEAESKRRPVSKRDSEKLKDDAMAGNCVVVDLAGDVKYFYGFQDTVRLERREAEVLGFLMDHNAQVCSKAKIENGVWLDQEVAASTIKKYITNIRKKLSKAMNREDIKEQVLITTDDGYMWKADIASFVLRR
;
A
#
# COMPACT_ATOMS: atom_id res chain seq x y z
N MET A 1 -8.69 31.35 -24.16
CA MET A 1 -7.86 31.74 -22.99
C MET A 1 -8.44 30.98 -21.81
N PHE A 2 -7.79 29.90 -21.33
CA PHE A 2 -8.31 29.13 -20.21
C PHE A 2 -8.10 29.93 -18.92
N LYS A 3 -9.17 30.20 -18.17
CA LYS A 3 -9.11 30.86 -16.86
C LYS A 3 -8.19 30.03 -15.96
N GLN A 4 -7.14 30.63 -15.44
CA GLN A 4 -6.25 29.98 -14.46
C GLN A 4 -6.99 29.93 -13.13
N LEU A 5 -7.19 28.73 -12.59
CA LEU A 5 -7.86 28.54 -11.30
C LEU A 5 -7.00 29.09 -10.17
N THR A 6 -7.64 29.67 -9.14
CA THR A 6 -6.97 30.08 -7.90
C THR A 6 -6.58 28.86 -7.07
N LEU A 7 -5.76 29.06 -6.03
CA LEU A 7 -5.42 27.99 -5.10
C LEU A 7 -6.66 27.47 -4.37
N ASP A 8 -7.51 28.36 -3.89
CA ASP A 8 -8.75 28.00 -3.18
C ASP A 8 -9.71 27.20 -4.09
N GLU A 9 -9.90 27.63 -5.33
CA GLU A 9 -10.70 26.88 -6.32
C GLU A 9 -10.11 25.47 -6.58
N LEU A 10 -8.79 25.30 -6.50
CA LEU A 10 -8.16 23.98 -6.64
C LEU A 10 -8.33 23.11 -5.39
N LEU A 11 -8.31 23.70 -4.19
CA LEU A 11 -8.53 22.99 -2.93
C LEU A 11 -9.97 22.48 -2.82
N ASP A 12 -10.96 23.28 -3.22
CA ASP A 12 -12.36 22.84 -3.29
C ASP A 12 -12.53 21.63 -4.24
N LEU A 13 -11.85 21.67 -5.39
CA LEU A 13 -11.84 20.55 -6.33
C LEU A 13 -11.11 19.32 -5.78
N GLU A 14 -10.06 19.51 -4.96
CA GLU A 14 -9.34 18.43 -4.30
C GLU A 14 -10.24 17.72 -3.28
N ASP A 15 -10.98 18.48 -2.47
CA ASP A 15 -11.94 17.92 -1.51
C ASP A 15 -13.04 17.12 -2.22
N ASP A 16 -13.64 17.66 -3.27
CA ASP A 16 -14.65 16.96 -4.09
C ASP A 16 -14.08 15.69 -4.76
N TRP A 17 -12.83 15.74 -5.21
CA TRP A 17 -12.14 14.60 -5.81
C TRP A 17 -11.84 13.52 -4.77
N LEU A 18 -11.28 13.88 -3.60
CA LEU A 18 -11.02 12.96 -2.48
C LEU A 18 -12.31 12.33 -1.96
N ASN A 19 -13.41 13.09 -1.92
CA ASN A 19 -14.73 12.59 -1.54
C ASN A 19 -15.30 11.57 -2.52
N ARG A 20 -14.73 11.40 -3.71
CA ARG A 20 -15.11 10.35 -4.68
C ARG A 20 -14.19 9.14 -4.66
N ASP A 21 -13.10 9.16 -3.87
CA ASP A 21 -12.25 7.98 -3.72
C ASP A 21 -13.07 6.76 -3.24
N GLY A 22 -12.77 5.60 -3.81
CA GLY A 22 -13.43 4.32 -3.57
C GLY A 22 -14.83 4.16 -4.17
N LEU A 23 -15.34 5.12 -4.97
CA LEU A 23 -16.68 5.00 -5.59
C LEU A 23 -16.71 4.19 -6.89
N GLY A 24 -15.66 4.28 -7.72
CA GLY A 24 -15.57 3.60 -9.02
C GLY A 24 -14.60 2.42 -9.01
N GLU A 25 -14.81 1.49 -9.95
CA GLU A 25 -13.94 0.33 -10.19
C GLU A 25 -13.50 0.30 -11.66
N GLY A 26 -12.39 -0.38 -11.97
CA GLY A 26 -11.92 -0.55 -13.35
C GLY A 26 -11.76 0.77 -14.10
N ASP A 27 -12.57 0.98 -15.12
CA ASP A 27 -12.52 2.15 -16.01
C ASP A 27 -12.87 3.45 -15.27
N GLU A 28 -13.88 3.42 -14.39
CA GLU A 28 -14.26 4.58 -13.58
C GLU A 28 -13.16 4.94 -12.58
N ARG A 29 -12.48 3.93 -12.01
CA ARG A 29 -11.32 4.14 -11.14
C ARG A 29 -10.19 4.82 -11.90
N GLN A 30 -9.87 4.34 -13.10
CA GLN A 30 -8.81 4.93 -13.91
C GLN A 30 -9.15 6.38 -14.35
N ALA A 31 -10.42 6.67 -14.62
CA ALA A 31 -10.87 8.04 -14.90
C ALA A 31 -10.71 8.96 -13.69
N TRP A 32 -11.02 8.49 -12.48
CA TRP A 32 -10.78 9.24 -11.24
C TRP A 32 -9.28 9.52 -11.00
N ILE A 33 -8.41 8.54 -11.27
CA ILE A 33 -6.95 8.74 -11.18
C ILE A 33 -6.47 9.76 -12.21
N GLU A 34 -6.96 9.68 -13.45
CA GLU A 34 -6.61 10.62 -14.52
C GLU A 34 -7.05 12.06 -14.20
N GLU A 35 -8.26 12.22 -13.65
CA GLU A 35 -8.76 13.50 -13.14
C GLU A 35 -7.82 14.06 -12.06
N GLY A 36 -7.41 13.23 -11.10
CA GLY A 36 -6.46 13.59 -10.06
C GLY A 36 -5.11 14.02 -10.65
N ILE A 37 -4.57 13.27 -11.62
CA ILE A 37 -3.31 13.62 -12.29
C ILE A 37 -3.38 15.02 -12.89
N ASP A 38 -4.49 15.35 -13.56
CA ASP A 38 -4.66 16.66 -14.17
C ASP A 38 -4.89 17.77 -13.14
N LEU A 39 -5.56 17.47 -12.02
CA LEU A 39 -5.69 18.38 -10.88
C LEU A 39 -4.33 18.70 -10.26
N TYR A 40 -3.51 17.71 -9.91
CA TYR A 40 -2.21 17.96 -9.29
C TYR A 40 -1.17 18.56 -10.25
N LYS A 41 -1.29 18.34 -11.57
CA LYS A 41 -0.55 19.15 -12.55
C LYS A 41 -0.92 20.64 -12.47
N LYS A 42 -2.20 20.98 -12.23
CA LYS A 42 -2.63 22.39 -12.06
C LYS A 42 -2.09 22.96 -10.75
N PHE A 43 -2.17 22.22 -9.64
CA PHE A 43 -1.54 22.63 -8.37
C PHE A 43 -0.06 22.95 -8.54
N LEU A 44 0.71 22.09 -9.22
CA LEU A 44 2.13 22.33 -9.47
C LEU A 44 2.39 23.52 -10.41
N ARG A 45 1.45 23.91 -11.27
CA ARG A 45 1.59 25.16 -12.06
C ARG A 45 1.41 26.40 -11.18
N THR A 46 0.51 26.34 -10.20
CA THR A 46 0.20 27.43 -9.27
C THR A 46 1.25 27.55 -8.17
N ASN A 47 1.68 26.44 -7.57
CA ASN A 47 2.68 26.40 -6.52
C ASN A 47 3.65 25.22 -6.73
N ARG A 48 4.80 25.50 -7.36
CA ARG A 48 5.84 24.50 -7.68
C ARG A 48 6.63 23.99 -6.47
N ASN A 49 6.64 24.77 -5.38
CA ASN A 49 7.49 24.48 -4.21
C ASN A 49 6.73 23.69 -3.14
N GLU A 50 5.44 23.42 -3.34
CA GLU A 50 4.70 22.57 -2.42
C GLU A 50 4.89 21.09 -2.78
N SER A 51 5.76 20.43 -2.01
CA SER A 51 6.08 19.01 -2.16
C SER A 51 4.88 18.10 -2.04
N ARG A 52 3.85 18.44 -1.23
CA ARG A 52 2.62 17.64 -1.11
C ARG A 52 2.01 17.33 -2.48
N TYR A 53 1.96 18.32 -3.37
CA TYR A 53 1.38 18.14 -4.71
C TYR A 53 2.23 17.24 -5.61
N SER A 54 3.56 17.30 -5.46
CA SER A 54 4.46 16.41 -6.19
C SER A 54 4.35 14.97 -5.72
N ILE A 55 4.19 14.78 -4.40
CA ILE A 55 4.02 13.47 -3.77
C ILE A 55 2.72 12.82 -4.25
N MET A 56 1.59 13.53 -4.11
CA MET A 56 0.32 12.98 -4.57
C MET A 56 0.31 12.71 -6.07
N LEU A 57 0.89 13.60 -6.88
CA LEU A 57 1.00 13.33 -8.32
C LEU A 57 1.84 12.09 -8.62
N ALA A 58 2.95 11.88 -7.90
CA ALA A 58 3.78 10.70 -8.05
C ALA A 58 3.02 9.42 -7.67
N ASP A 59 2.29 9.44 -6.55
CA ASP A 59 1.47 8.31 -6.11
C ASP A 59 0.35 7.98 -7.10
N LEU A 60 -0.31 9.00 -7.66
CA LEU A 60 -1.31 8.79 -8.71
C LEU A 60 -0.72 8.13 -9.95
N TYR A 61 0.50 8.50 -10.37
CA TYR A 61 1.18 7.80 -11.45
C TYR A 61 1.49 6.33 -11.08
N LEU A 62 1.87 6.04 -9.83
CA LEU A 62 2.10 4.66 -9.37
C LEU A 62 0.81 3.82 -9.33
N GLU A 63 -0.36 4.45 -9.24
CA GLU A 63 -1.67 3.78 -9.35
C GLU A 63 -2.23 3.74 -10.79
N TRP A 64 -1.72 4.59 -11.68
CA TRP A 64 -2.23 4.74 -13.04
C TRP A 64 -1.64 3.72 -14.01
N GLY A 65 -2.50 3.09 -14.81
CA GLY A 65 -2.09 2.18 -15.87
C GLY A 65 -2.67 0.78 -15.72
N ARG A 66 -3.15 0.22 -16.84
CA ARG A 66 -3.81 -1.10 -16.88
C ARG A 66 -2.84 -2.24 -17.22
N ASP A 67 -1.73 -1.93 -17.88
CA ASP A 67 -0.72 -2.89 -18.30
C ASP A 67 0.68 -2.53 -17.74
N GLU A 68 1.56 -3.52 -17.74
CA GLU A 68 2.92 -3.45 -17.20
C GLU A 68 3.77 -2.36 -17.85
N LYS A 69 3.64 -2.13 -19.16
CA LYS A 69 4.44 -1.14 -19.88
C LYS A 69 4.09 0.28 -19.45
N ILE A 70 2.79 0.58 -19.32
CA ILE A 70 2.33 1.87 -18.82
C ILE A 70 2.80 2.08 -17.38
N ARG A 71 2.67 1.05 -16.52
CA ARG A 71 3.10 1.12 -15.12
C ARG A 71 4.59 1.41 -14.99
N HIS A 72 5.45 0.72 -15.73
CA HIS A 72 6.89 0.99 -15.71
C HIS A 72 7.23 2.41 -16.20
N GLY A 73 6.52 2.89 -17.23
CA GLY A 73 6.64 4.28 -17.68
C GLY A 73 6.22 5.29 -16.60
N ASN A 74 5.18 4.98 -15.85
CA ASN A 74 4.66 5.83 -14.78
C ASN A 74 5.52 5.79 -13.50
N GLU A 75 6.14 4.67 -13.16
CA GLU A 75 7.15 4.60 -12.09
C GLU A 75 8.31 5.56 -12.36
N ARG A 76 8.79 5.61 -13.61
CA ARG A 76 9.83 6.56 -14.01
C ARG A 76 9.36 8.01 -13.88
N ARG A 77 8.11 8.30 -14.25
CA ARG A 77 7.51 9.64 -14.08
C ARG A 77 7.41 10.02 -12.60
N ALA A 78 6.94 9.11 -11.75
CA ALA A 78 6.84 9.32 -10.30
C ALA A 78 8.23 9.63 -9.70
N TYR A 79 9.25 8.86 -10.06
CA TYR A 79 10.64 9.13 -9.69
C TYR A 79 11.09 10.53 -10.12
N ASP A 80 10.88 10.92 -11.38
CA ASP A 80 11.31 12.22 -11.90
C ASP A 80 10.60 13.39 -11.22
N ILE A 81 9.32 13.22 -10.88
CA ILE A 81 8.52 14.22 -10.15
C ILE A 81 9.08 14.42 -8.75
N LEU A 82 9.28 13.34 -7.98
CA LEU A 82 9.81 13.42 -6.63
C LEU A 82 11.26 13.91 -6.60
N ARG A 83 12.09 13.50 -7.56
CA ARG A 83 13.45 14.01 -7.70
C ARG A 83 13.47 15.53 -7.92
N LYS A 84 12.59 16.06 -8.78
CA LYS A 84 12.43 17.51 -8.96
C LYS A 84 11.92 18.18 -7.69
N ALA A 85 10.98 17.56 -6.98
CA ALA A 85 10.47 18.08 -5.71
C ALA A 85 11.58 18.18 -4.64
N ALA A 86 12.45 17.17 -4.55
CA ALA A 86 13.63 17.18 -3.68
C ALA A 86 14.61 18.33 -4.05
N LEU A 87 14.78 18.64 -5.34
CA LEU A 87 15.61 19.76 -5.79
C LEU A 87 14.98 21.13 -5.47
N HIS A 88 13.66 21.27 -5.61
CA HIS A 88 12.95 22.52 -5.34
C HIS A 88 12.71 22.77 -3.85
N SER A 89 12.64 21.71 -3.04
CA SER A 89 12.41 21.77 -1.59
C SER A 89 13.43 20.91 -0.83
N PRO A 90 14.72 21.25 -0.89
CA PRO A 90 15.80 20.40 -0.35
C PRO A 90 15.76 20.25 1.18
N LYS A 91 14.98 21.07 1.89
CA LYS A 91 14.79 20.97 3.34
C LYS A 91 13.60 20.09 3.74
N LYS A 92 12.68 19.77 2.82
CA LYS A 92 11.51 18.94 3.12
C LYS A 92 11.93 17.46 3.04
N PRO A 93 11.67 16.65 4.07
CA PRO A 93 12.09 15.24 4.07
C PRO A 93 11.21 14.35 3.18
N ASP A 94 9.95 14.71 2.94
CA ASP A 94 8.96 13.85 2.30
C ASP A 94 9.35 13.37 0.88
N PRO A 95 9.85 14.22 -0.04
CA PRO A 95 10.29 13.73 -1.35
C PRO A 95 11.38 12.65 -1.27
N TYR A 96 12.30 12.79 -0.31
CA TYR A 96 13.38 11.82 -0.07
C TYR A 96 12.82 10.52 0.52
N TYR A 97 11.86 10.62 1.45
CA TYR A 97 11.12 9.48 1.98
C TYR A 97 10.47 8.66 0.85
N HIS A 98 9.65 9.28 0.00
CA HIS A 98 8.97 8.57 -1.09
C HIS A 98 9.96 8.02 -2.15
N LEU A 99 11.04 8.74 -2.47
CA LEU A 99 12.09 8.23 -3.36
C LEU A 99 12.74 6.95 -2.84
N SER A 100 12.98 6.86 -1.52
CA SER A 100 13.54 5.67 -0.88
C SER A 100 12.66 4.43 -1.14
N PHE A 101 11.34 4.57 -1.04
CA PHE A 101 10.39 3.47 -1.27
C PHE A 101 10.28 3.09 -2.75
N ILE A 102 10.21 4.07 -3.66
CA ILE A 102 10.16 3.77 -5.11
C ILE A 102 11.40 2.99 -5.54
N LEU A 103 12.58 3.38 -5.04
CA LEU A 103 13.83 2.71 -5.38
C LEU A 103 13.99 1.34 -4.69
N ALA A 104 13.43 1.16 -3.50
CA ALA A 104 13.41 -0.15 -2.82
C ALA A 104 12.60 -1.20 -3.59
N ASN A 105 11.61 -0.77 -4.37
CA ASN A 105 10.82 -1.66 -5.24
C ASN A 105 11.51 -1.94 -6.60
N GLN A 106 12.70 -1.37 -6.84
CA GLN A 106 13.46 -1.58 -8.08
C GLN A 106 14.66 -2.51 -7.84
N ASP A 107 14.80 -3.50 -8.71
CA ASP A 107 15.93 -4.42 -8.67
C ASP A 107 17.28 -3.69 -8.65
N ARG A 108 18.12 -4.04 -7.67
CA ARG A 108 19.51 -3.54 -7.51
C ARG A 108 19.62 -2.02 -7.35
N LYS A 109 18.64 -1.38 -6.73
CA LYS A 109 18.66 0.06 -6.40
C LYS A 109 18.77 0.34 -4.90
N TRP A 110 19.16 -0.66 -4.10
CA TRP A 110 19.22 -0.57 -2.64
C TRP A 110 20.15 0.54 -2.15
N GLU A 111 21.30 0.79 -2.77
CA GLU A 111 22.20 1.88 -2.40
C GLU A 111 21.53 3.25 -2.58
N ALA A 112 20.77 3.41 -3.67
CA ALA A 112 20.02 4.63 -3.93
C ALA A 112 18.84 4.77 -2.95
N ALA A 113 18.13 3.67 -2.66
CA ALA A 113 17.07 3.65 -1.66
C ALA A 113 17.59 4.08 -0.27
N LEU A 114 18.76 3.55 0.14
CA LEU A 114 19.43 3.93 1.38
C LEU A 114 19.90 5.39 1.37
N PHE A 115 20.44 5.88 0.26
CA PHE A 115 20.86 7.29 0.11
C PHE A 115 19.68 8.23 0.38
N TYR A 116 18.58 8.08 -0.37
CA TYR A 116 17.41 8.95 -0.19
C TYR A 116 16.77 8.77 1.19
N GLY A 117 16.76 7.55 1.74
CA GLY A 117 16.22 7.34 3.08
C GLY A 117 17.04 8.02 4.18
N LYS A 118 18.38 7.97 4.11
CA LYS A 118 19.24 8.72 5.04
C LYS A 118 19.06 10.23 4.91
N GLU A 119 18.96 10.72 3.67
CA GLU A 119 18.69 12.14 3.43
C GLU A 119 17.36 12.60 4.05
N ALA A 120 16.33 11.74 4.06
CA ALA A 120 15.05 12.03 4.72
C ALA A 120 15.19 12.05 6.25
N LEU A 121 15.97 11.14 6.84
CA LEU A 121 16.28 11.14 8.28
C LEU A 121 17.02 12.41 8.70
N GLU A 122 18.06 12.81 7.95
CA GLU A 122 18.83 14.04 8.22
C GLU A 122 17.97 15.30 8.13
N LYS A 123 16.93 15.28 7.30
CA LYS A 123 15.95 16.38 7.12
C LYS A 123 14.80 16.34 8.13
N GLY A 124 14.84 15.43 9.11
CA GLY A 124 13.91 15.42 10.23
C GLY A 124 12.57 14.75 9.93
N ILE A 125 12.54 13.72 9.07
CA ILE A 125 11.34 12.86 8.96
C ILE A 125 10.97 12.31 10.36
N ALA A 126 9.68 12.34 10.70
CA ALA A 126 9.19 12.05 12.05
C ALA A 126 7.90 11.21 12.02
N GLY A 127 7.46 10.77 13.20
CA GLY A 127 6.21 10.03 13.39
C GLY A 127 6.15 8.70 12.62
N SER A 128 4.97 8.36 12.10
CA SER A 128 4.72 7.13 11.33
C SER A 128 5.69 6.98 10.14
N LYS A 129 5.95 8.07 9.42
CA LYS A 129 6.89 8.10 8.29
C LYS A 129 8.29 7.67 8.71
N LYS A 130 8.78 8.12 9.87
CA LYS A 130 10.09 7.70 10.39
C LYS A 130 10.11 6.19 10.63
N ILE A 131 9.12 5.65 11.33
CA ILE A 131 9.03 4.20 11.64
C ILE A 131 9.07 3.38 10.34
N LYS A 132 8.21 3.71 9.37
CA LYS A 132 8.17 3.01 8.07
C LYS A 132 9.50 3.12 7.32
N LEU A 133 10.14 4.30 7.35
CA LEU A 133 11.41 4.52 6.69
C LEU A 133 12.53 3.67 7.32
N LEU A 134 12.56 3.54 8.65
CA LEU A 134 13.56 2.71 9.33
C LEU A 134 13.42 1.25 8.93
N CYS A 135 12.20 0.72 8.79
CA CYS A 135 11.99 -0.61 8.20
C CYS A 135 12.59 -0.71 6.79
N ASN A 136 12.36 0.29 5.94
CA ASN A 136 12.88 0.31 4.58
C ASN A 136 14.41 0.37 4.52
N LEU A 137 15.02 1.15 5.41
CA LEU A 137 16.47 1.19 5.57
C LEU A 137 17.03 -0.13 6.08
N ALA A 138 16.38 -0.76 7.07
CA ALA A 138 16.78 -2.06 7.57
C ALA A 138 16.80 -3.11 6.45
N LEU A 139 15.72 -3.19 5.67
CA LEU A 139 15.66 -4.05 4.50
C LEU A 139 16.76 -3.73 3.49
N GLY A 140 17.00 -2.46 3.17
CA GLY A 140 18.09 -2.06 2.27
C GLY A 140 19.47 -2.50 2.74
N TYR A 141 19.76 -2.39 4.04
CA TYR A 141 21.01 -2.88 4.61
C TYR A 141 21.12 -4.40 4.59
N ALA A 142 20.06 -5.12 4.94
CA ALA A 142 20.04 -6.58 4.85
C ALA A 142 20.31 -7.06 3.41
N ARG A 143 19.74 -6.39 2.40
CA ARG A 143 19.93 -6.72 0.98
C ARG A 143 21.33 -6.42 0.44
N LEU A 144 22.11 -5.63 1.18
CA LEU A 144 23.51 -5.33 0.91
C LEU A 144 24.45 -6.06 1.89
N ASP A 145 23.96 -7.09 2.59
CA ASP A 145 24.69 -7.92 3.56
C ASP A 145 25.23 -7.15 4.80
N PHE A 146 24.70 -5.96 5.09
CA PHE A 146 25.02 -5.15 6.28
C PHE A 146 24.08 -5.49 7.45
N ASN A 147 24.15 -6.73 7.92
CA ASN A 147 23.20 -7.29 8.89
C ASN A 147 23.15 -6.54 10.23
N GLN A 148 24.30 -6.05 10.72
CA GLN A 148 24.35 -5.30 11.97
C GLN A 148 23.53 -4.01 11.88
N GLN A 149 23.72 -3.20 10.83
CA GLN A 149 22.95 -1.97 10.63
C GLN A 149 21.46 -2.28 10.45
N SER A 150 21.13 -3.35 9.72
CA SER A 150 19.74 -3.80 9.58
C SER A 150 19.09 -4.06 10.94
N GLU A 151 19.76 -4.81 11.81
CA GLU A 151 19.25 -5.10 13.17
C GLU A 151 19.11 -3.84 14.03
N GLU A 152 20.05 -2.91 13.94
CA GLU A 152 20.00 -1.63 14.68
C GLU A 152 18.76 -0.82 14.29
N TYR A 153 18.48 -0.68 12.99
CA TYR A 153 17.29 0.02 12.51
C TYR A 153 15.98 -0.70 12.90
N MET A 154 15.94 -2.03 12.86
CA MET A 154 14.76 -2.78 13.31
C MET A 154 14.52 -2.61 14.83
N LYS A 155 15.58 -2.58 15.64
CA LYS A 155 15.47 -2.30 17.09
C LYS A 155 14.94 -0.89 17.34
N GLU A 156 15.46 0.12 16.64
CA GLU A 156 14.97 1.50 16.76
C GLU A 156 13.49 1.60 16.37
N THR A 157 13.10 0.94 15.26
CA THR A 157 11.71 0.90 14.80
C THR A 157 10.76 0.38 15.88
N LYS A 158 11.09 -0.77 16.51
CA LYS A 158 10.27 -1.36 17.59
C LYS A 158 10.21 -0.48 18.83
N HIS A 159 11.31 0.23 19.14
CA HIS A 159 11.33 1.18 20.25
C HIS A 159 10.42 2.39 20.00
N LEU A 160 10.31 2.84 18.74
CA LEU A 160 9.45 3.96 18.36
C LEU A 160 7.95 3.58 18.30
N ASP A 161 7.62 2.34 17.94
CA ASP A 161 6.24 1.86 17.83
C ASP A 161 5.67 1.31 19.15
N GLN A 162 5.77 2.07 20.25
CA GLN A 162 5.35 1.60 21.58
C GLN A 162 3.86 1.26 21.68
N ALA A 163 3.03 1.91 20.86
CA ALA A 163 1.59 1.67 20.81
C ALA A 163 1.19 0.50 19.88
N GLY A 164 2.15 -0.10 19.16
CA GLY A 164 1.87 -1.21 18.23
C GLY A 164 1.02 -0.82 17.03
N GLU A 165 1.01 0.47 16.65
CA GLU A 165 0.21 0.97 15.53
C GLU A 165 0.80 0.55 14.17
N HIS A 166 2.10 0.23 14.14
CA HIS A 166 2.85 -0.13 12.95
C HIS A 166 3.33 -1.59 12.96
N GLU A 167 2.96 -2.38 13.99
CA GLU A 167 3.39 -3.76 14.20
C GLU A 167 3.31 -4.60 12.92
N TRP A 168 2.20 -4.50 12.19
CA TRP A 168 2.02 -5.21 10.92
C TRP A 168 3.06 -4.87 9.85
N PHE A 169 3.39 -3.57 9.73
CA PHE A 169 4.38 -3.09 8.77
C PHE A 169 5.79 -3.53 9.18
N ILE A 170 6.08 -3.48 10.48
CA ILE A 170 7.34 -3.95 11.08
C ILE A 170 7.52 -5.44 10.79
N GLU A 171 6.54 -6.27 11.14
CA GLU A 171 6.54 -7.72 10.90
C GLU A 171 6.78 -8.05 9.42
N LEU A 172 6.09 -7.34 8.51
CA LEU A 172 6.25 -7.54 7.08
C LEU A 172 7.70 -7.33 6.64
N TYR A 173 8.35 -6.28 7.14
CA TYR A 173 9.75 -5.99 6.81
C TYR A 173 10.72 -6.96 7.49
N GLU A 174 10.43 -7.44 8.70
CA GLU A 174 11.22 -8.49 9.35
C GLU A 174 11.21 -9.80 8.56
N ASP A 175 10.03 -10.18 8.07
CA ASP A 175 9.88 -11.35 7.22
C ASP A 175 10.66 -11.17 5.92
N LYS A 176 10.58 -9.99 5.28
CA LYS A 176 11.39 -9.66 4.08
C LYS A 176 12.89 -9.67 4.32
N ILE A 177 13.36 -9.30 5.52
CA ILE A 177 14.78 -9.30 5.89
C ILE A 177 15.28 -10.73 6.11
N ARG A 178 14.52 -11.55 6.85
CA ARG A 178 14.87 -12.96 7.13
C ARG A 178 15.03 -13.75 5.84
N GLU A 179 14.18 -13.47 4.88
CA GLU A 179 14.14 -14.15 3.61
C GLU A 179 15.16 -13.53 2.62
N ASN A 180 16.41 -13.97 2.75
CA ASN A 180 17.57 -13.54 1.92
C ASN A 180 17.46 -13.96 0.42
N MET A 181 16.32 -14.51 -0.01
CA MET A 181 16.05 -14.84 -1.41
C MET A 181 15.59 -13.60 -2.20
N ARG A 182 15.80 -13.62 -3.52
CA ARG A 182 15.21 -12.62 -4.44
C ARG A 182 13.68 -12.76 -4.39
N GLU A 183 13.04 -11.98 -3.52
CA GLU A 183 11.58 -11.81 -3.41
C GLU A 183 10.76 -13.12 -3.34
N PRO A 184 10.86 -13.90 -2.25
CA PRO A 184 9.99 -15.05 -2.08
C PRO A 184 8.54 -14.60 -1.95
N ILE A 185 7.63 -15.46 -2.40
CA ILE A 185 6.21 -15.31 -2.07
C ILE A 185 6.08 -15.67 -0.59
N LEU A 186 5.61 -14.72 0.21
CA LEU A 186 5.34 -14.89 1.63
C LEU A 186 3.87 -15.28 1.83
N LEU A 187 3.64 -16.38 2.53
CA LEU A 187 2.33 -16.85 2.96
C LEU A 187 2.12 -16.51 4.43
N LYS A 188 1.01 -15.83 4.77
CA LYS A 188 0.50 -15.76 6.15
C LYS A 188 -0.75 -16.63 6.29
N GLU A 189 -0.73 -17.55 7.25
CA GLU A 189 -1.91 -18.26 7.74
C GLU A 189 -2.47 -17.54 8.97
N ALA A 190 -3.75 -17.73 9.31
CA ALA A 190 -4.32 -17.16 10.53
C ALA A 190 -3.44 -17.49 11.76
N GLU A 191 -3.07 -16.47 12.53
CA GLU A 191 -2.24 -16.57 13.74
C GLU A 191 -0.81 -17.11 13.55
N SER A 192 -0.36 -17.31 12.31
CA SER A 192 0.98 -17.82 12.00
C SER A 192 1.95 -16.72 11.56
N LYS A 193 3.24 -16.93 11.83
CA LYS A 193 4.32 -16.11 11.22
C LYS A 193 4.33 -16.34 9.71
N ARG A 194 4.71 -15.33 8.92
CA ARG A 194 4.84 -15.52 7.47
C ARG A 194 5.94 -16.51 7.17
N ARG A 195 5.72 -17.33 6.14
CA ARG A 195 6.71 -18.30 5.65
C ARG A 195 6.88 -18.18 4.14
N PRO A 196 8.09 -18.40 3.61
CA PRO A 196 8.31 -18.45 2.17
C PRO A 196 7.60 -19.67 1.59
N VAL A 197 7.00 -19.49 0.41
CA VAL A 197 6.40 -20.58 -0.37
C VAL A 197 6.94 -20.57 -1.79
N SER A 198 7.06 -21.77 -2.37
CA SER A 198 7.45 -21.88 -3.77
C SER A 198 6.31 -21.41 -4.68
N LYS A 199 6.62 -21.05 -5.93
CA LYS A 199 5.60 -20.75 -6.94
C LYS A 199 4.60 -21.90 -7.08
N ARG A 200 5.08 -23.14 -7.05
CA ARG A 200 4.23 -24.34 -7.14
C ARG A 200 3.26 -24.43 -5.97
N ASP A 201 3.71 -24.16 -4.75
CA ASP A 201 2.85 -24.20 -3.56
C ASP A 201 1.84 -23.06 -3.58
N SER A 202 2.23 -21.87 -4.06
CA SER A 202 1.31 -20.74 -4.21
C SER A 202 0.21 -21.02 -5.25
N GLU A 203 0.52 -21.72 -6.35
CA GLU A 203 -0.50 -22.12 -7.32
C GLU A 203 -1.40 -23.22 -6.76
N LYS A 204 -0.84 -24.19 -6.03
CA LYS A 204 -1.64 -25.20 -5.35
C LYS A 204 -2.64 -24.59 -4.36
N LEU A 205 -2.24 -23.56 -3.60
CA LEU A 205 -3.16 -22.86 -2.69
C LEU A 205 -4.32 -22.19 -3.44
N LYS A 206 -4.08 -21.66 -4.64
CA LYS A 206 -5.14 -21.11 -5.49
C LYS A 206 -6.09 -22.20 -5.97
N ASP A 207 -5.55 -23.34 -6.38
CA ASP A 207 -6.37 -24.52 -6.74
C ASP A 207 -7.20 -25.02 -5.55
N ASP A 208 -6.60 -25.08 -4.35
CA ASP A 208 -7.29 -25.45 -3.11
C ASP A 208 -8.41 -24.45 -2.76
N ALA A 209 -8.21 -23.16 -3.03
CA ALA A 209 -9.25 -22.14 -2.85
C ALA A 209 -10.42 -22.33 -3.82
N MET A 210 -10.14 -22.62 -5.09
CA MET A 210 -11.15 -22.95 -6.10
C MET A 210 -11.88 -24.26 -5.80
N ALA A 211 -11.25 -25.19 -5.07
CA ALA A 211 -11.89 -26.41 -4.56
C ALA A 211 -12.73 -26.18 -3.28
N GLY A 212 -12.71 -24.96 -2.72
CA GLY A 212 -13.45 -24.60 -1.51
C GLY A 212 -12.81 -25.07 -0.20
N ASN A 213 -11.52 -25.37 -0.20
CA ASN A 213 -10.78 -25.74 1.00
C ASN A 213 -10.25 -24.51 1.77
N CYS A 214 -10.06 -23.39 1.07
CA CYS A 214 -9.56 -22.14 1.65
C CYS A 214 -10.00 -20.92 0.83
N VAL A 215 -9.56 -19.73 1.27
CA VAL A 215 -9.60 -18.49 0.46
C VAL A 215 -8.22 -17.86 0.42
N VAL A 216 -7.88 -17.25 -0.72
CA VAL A 216 -6.54 -16.67 -0.94
C VAL A 216 -6.66 -15.27 -1.50
N VAL A 217 -5.93 -14.32 -0.90
CA VAL A 217 -5.61 -13.03 -1.53
C VAL A 217 -4.21 -13.09 -2.10
N ASP A 218 -4.09 -12.92 -3.42
CA ASP A 218 -2.81 -12.84 -4.11
C ASP A 218 -2.41 -11.37 -4.31
N LEU A 219 -1.42 -10.95 -3.52
CA LEU A 219 -0.76 -9.65 -3.64
C LEU A 219 0.65 -9.74 -4.22
N ALA A 220 1.13 -10.95 -4.51
CA ALA A 220 2.46 -11.19 -5.06
C ALA A 220 2.53 -10.87 -6.56
N GLY A 221 1.41 -11.03 -7.26
CA GLY A 221 1.27 -10.69 -8.68
C GLY A 221 1.04 -9.21 -8.94
N ASP A 222 1.32 -8.79 -10.17
CA ASP A 222 1.06 -7.45 -10.70
C ASP A 222 -0.43 -7.06 -10.71
N VAL A 223 -1.30 -8.04 -10.94
CA VAL A 223 -2.74 -7.91 -10.79
C VAL A 223 -3.12 -8.60 -9.50
N LYS A 224 -3.97 -7.95 -8.71
CA LYS A 224 -4.37 -8.43 -7.40
C LYS A 224 -5.67 -9.21 -7.51
N TYR A 225 -5.71 -10.40 -6.92
CA TYR A 225 -6.86 -11.30 -7.01
C TYR A 225 -7.27 -11.81 -5.63
N PHE A 226 -8.56 -12.07 -5.49
CA PHE A 226 -9.11 -12.93 -4.44
C PHE A 226 -9.64 -14.19 -5.09
N TYR A 227 -9.21 -15.34 -4.57
CA TYR A 227 -9.65 -16.67 -4.98
C TYR A 227 -10.63 -17.20 -3.92
N GLY A 228 -11.87 -17.42 -4.34
CA GLY A 228 -12.87 -18.15 -3.57
C GLY A 228 -13.38 -19.35 -4.37
N PHE A 229 -14.18 -20.21 -3.75
CA PHE A 229 -14.61 -21.47 -4.37
C PHE A 229 -15.46 -21.29 -5.63
N GLN A 230 -16.19 -20.17 -5.75
CA GLN A 230 -17.12 -19.95 -6.87
C GLN A 230 -16.42 -19.23 -8.03
N ASP A 231 -15.62 -18.22 -7.72
CA ASP A 231 -15.03 -17.34 -8.72
C ASP A 231 -13.71 -16.73 -8.21
N THR A 232 -12.87 -16.32 -9.17
CA THR A 232 -11.70 -15.49 -8.92
C THR A 232 -12.03 -14.05 -9.27
N VAL A 233 -11.97 -13.15 -8.30
CA VAL A 233 -12.31 -11.74 -8.49
C VAL A 233 -11.07 -10.86 -8.46
N ARG A 234 -10.98 -9.95 -9.43
CA ARG A 234 -9.92 -8.93 -9.47
C ARG A 234 -10.20 -7.86 -8.43
N LEU A 235 -9.17 -7.48 -7.69
CA LEU A 235 -9.17 -6.38 -6.74
C LEU A 235 -8.40 -5.20 -7.31
N GLU A 236 -8.90 -3.99 -7.08
CA GLU A 236 -8.10 -2.79 -7.23
C GLU A 236 -6.98 -2.79 -6.19
N ARG A 237 -5.89 -2.06 -6.46
CA ARG A 237 -4.70 -2.05 -5.60
C ARG A 237 -5.06 -1.79 -4.13
N ARG A 238 -5.82 -0.73 -3.86
CA ARG A 238 -6.24 -0.33 -2.51
C ARG A 238 -7.21 -1.31 -1.86
N GLU A 239 -8.11 -1.92 -2.63
CA GLU A 239 -8.99 -2.98 -2.12
C GLU A 239 -8.17 -4.18 -1.63
N ALA A 240 -7.16 -4.58 -2.43
CA ALA A 240 -6.31 -5.71 -2.13
C ALA A 240 -5.41 -5.45 -0.91
N GLU A 241 -4.87 -4.25 -0.79
CA GLU A 241 -4.08 -3.83 0.37
C GLU A 241 -4.94 -3.83 1.66
N VAL A 242 -6.15 -3.28 1.63
CA VAL A 242 -7.09 -3.29 2.76
C VAL A 242 -7.50 -4.71 3.14
N LEU A 243 -7.92 -5.53 2.16
CA LEU A 243 -8.35 -6.90 2.44
C LEU A 243 -7.20 -7.75 2.99
N GLY A 244 -6.02 -7.66 2.38
CA GLY A 244 -4.84 -8.38 2.86
C GLY A 244 -4.39 -7.91 4.25
N PHE A 245 -4.54 -6.61 4.58
CA PHE A 245 -4.28 -6.11 5.92
C PHE A 245 -5.24 -6.74 6.95
N LEU A 246 -6.53 -6.80 6.64
CA LEU A 246 -7.54 -7.36 7.54
C LEU A 246 -7.37 -8.88 7.72
N MET A 247 -7.09 -9.62 6.64
CA MET A 247 -6.83 -11.06 6.72
C MET A 247 -5.57 -11.39 7.51
N ASP A 248 -4.52 -10.55 7.42
CA ASP A 248 -3.30 -10.69 8.22
C ASP A 248 -3.53 -10.48 9.73
N HIS A 249 -4.67 -9.86 10.10
CA HIS A 249 -5.16 -9.63 11.46
C HIS A 249 -6.46 -10.40 11.73
N ASN A 250 -6.54 -11.65 11.25
CA ASN A 250 -7.71 -12.49 11.44
C ASN A 250 -8.20 -12.50 12.90
N ALA A 251 -9.52 -12.40 13.08
CA ALA A 251 -10.22 -12.34 14.35
C ALA A 251 -9.85 -11.15 15.27
N GLN A 252 -9.10 -10.16 14.76
CA GLN A 252 -8.82 -8.92 15.49
C GLN A 252 -9.61 -7.75 14.93
N VAL A 253 -10.08 -6.87 15.82
CA VAL A 253 -10.72 -5.63 15.41
C VAL A 253 -9.65 -4.63 14.98
N CYS A 254 -9.74 -4.20 13.72
CA CYS A 254 -8.86 -3.19 13.14
C CYS A 254 -9.61 -1.86 13.05
N SER A 255 -9.15 -0.87 13.83
CA SER A 255 -9.69 0.48 13.76
C SER A 255 -9.42 1.13 12.41
N LYS A 256 -10.21 2.15 12.06
CA LYS A 256 -9.99 2.93 10.83
C LYS A 256 -8.59 3.51 10.76
N ALA A 257 -8.11 4.09 11.87
CA ALA A 257 -6.76 4.65 11.96
C ALA A 257 -5.68 3.59 11.73
N LYS A 258 -5.85 2.37 12.28
CA LYS A 258 -4.89 1.28 12.08
C LYS A 258 -4.84 0.85 10.60
N ILE A 259 -5.98 0.77 9.93
CA ILE A 259 -6.07 0.46 8.50
C ILE A 259 -5.43 1.57 7.67
N GLU A 260 -5.73 2.83 7.97
CA GLU A 260 -5.18 4.01 7.28
C GLU A 260 -3.65 4.04 7.38
N ASN A 261 -3.11 3.94 8.59
CA ASN A 261 -1.67 3.94 8.84
C ASN A 261 -0.95 2.76 8.17
N GLY A 262 -1.59 1.59 8.13
CA GLY A 262 -1.05 0.38 7.52
C GLY A 262 -1.07 0.39 5.98
N VAL A 263 -2.08 0.99 5.37
CA VAL A 263 -2.32 0.90 3.91
C VAL A 263 -1.93 2.18 3.16
N TRP A 264 -2.22 3.38 3.67
CA TRP A 264 -2.14 4.62 2.91
C TRP A 264 -0.80 5.37 2.98
N LEU A 265 0.26 4.81 3.59
CA LEU A 265 1.60 5.42 3.63
C LEU A 265 1.58 6.94 3.93
N ASP A 266 0.72 7.35 4.87
CA ASP A 266 0.59 8.72 5.37
C ASP A 266 -0.07 9.73 4.41
N GLN A 267 -0.82 9.25 3.41
CA GLN A 267 -1.73 10.07 2.60
C GLN A 267 -2.96 10.49 3.40
N GLU A 268 -3.48 11.69 3.13
CA GLU A 268 -4.78 12.12 3.65
C GLU A 268 -5.90 11.29 3.02
N VAL A 269 -6.75 10.70 3.86
CA VAL A 269 -7.87 9.87 3.45
C VAL A 269 -9.17 10.47 3.96
N ALA A 270 -10.15 10.66 3.06
CA ALA A 270 -11.47 11.13 3.48
C ALA A 270 -12.13 10.11 4.42
N ALA A 271 -12.86 10.59 5.44
CA ALA A 271 -13.44 9.73 6.49
C ALA A 271 -14.37 8.61 5.99
N SER A 272 -14.93 8.76 4.77
CA SER A 272 -15.80 7.78 4.13
C SER A 272 -15.07 6.75 3.27
N THR A 273 -13.81 6.98 2.91
CA THR A 273 -13.06 6.20 1.92
C THR A 273 -12.91 4.74 2.33
N ILE A 274 -12.45 4.46 3.56
CA ILE A 274 -12.32 3.08 4.06
C ILE A 274 -13.68 2.35 3.99
N LYS A 275 -14.77 3.01 4.38
CA LYS A 275 -16.12 2.43 4.33
C LYS A 275 -16.52 2.03 2.91
N LYS A 276 -16.16 2.83 1.90
CA LYS A 276 -16.46 2.52 0.49
C LYS A 276 -15.65 1.32 0.01
N TYR A 277 -14.35 1.27 0.29
CA TYR A 277 -13.51 0.10 -0.04
C TYR A 277 -14.05 -1.17 0.62
N ILE A 278 -14.41 -1.12 1.91
CA ILE A 278 -15.04 -2.26 2.59
C ILE A 278 -16.33 -2.69 1.89
N THR A 279 -17.14 -1.75 1.43
CA THR A 279 -18.38 -2.05 0.71
C THR A 279 -18.12 -2.77 -0.61
N ASN A 280 -17.14 -2.31 -1.40
CA ASN A 280 -16.78 -2.94 -2.67
C ASN A 280 -16.13 -4.32 -2.46
N ILE A 281 -15.22 -4.43 -1.50
CA ILE A 281 -14.62 -5.71 -1.08
C ILE A 281 -15.72 -6.71 -0.73
N ARG A 282 -16.70 -6.33 0.10
CA ARG A 282 -17.82 -7.23 0.48
C ARG A 282 -18.61 -7.73 -0.73
N LYS A 283 -18.91 -6.86 -1.71
CA LYS A 283 -19.60 -7.26 -2.95
C LYS A 283 -18.78 -8.28 -3.74
N LYS A 284 -17.47 -8.08 -3.86
CA LYS A 284 -16.56 -8.99 -4.57
C LYS A 284 -16.41 -10.33 -3.85
N LEU A 285 -16.28 -10.32 -2.53
CA LEU A 285 -16.26 -11.52 -1.70
C LEU A 285 -17.57 -12.30 -1.81
N SER A 286 -18.72 -11.61 -1.79
CA SER A 286 -20.04 -12.23 -1.95
C SER A 286 -20.14 -13.01 -3.26
N LYS A 287 -19.64 -12.44 -4.36
CA LYS A 287 -19.55 -13.12 -5.66
C LYS A 287 -18.58 -14.30 -5.64
N ALA A 288 -17.35 -14.09 -5.16
CA ALA A 288 -16.28 -15.10 -5.18
C ALA A 288 -16.55 -16.30 -4.27
N MET A 289 -17.28 -16.08 -3.18
CA MET A 289 -17.64 -17.09 -2.18
C MET A 289 -19.11 -17.50 -2.29
N ASN A 290 -19.88 -17.01 -3.26
CA ASN A 290 -21.33 -17.24 -3.38
C ASN A 290 -22.08 -17.18 -2.02
N ARG A 291 -21.83 -16.11 -1.26
CA ARG A 291 -22.32 -15.91 0.11
C ARG A 291 -22.98 -14.55 0.24
N GLU A 292 -24.14 -14.50 0.88
CA GLU A 292 -24.85 -13.23 1.15
C GLU A 292 -24.54 -12.66 2.53
N ASP A 293 -24.01 -13.48 3.43
CA ASP A 293 -23.73 -13.17 4.85
C ASP A 293 -22.32 -12.58 5.08
N ILE A 294 -21.66 -12.06 4.04
CA ILE A 294 -20.28 -11.56 4.13
C ILE A 294 -20.14 -10.47 5.19
N LYS A 295 -21.12 -9.57 5.31
CA LYS A 295 -21.06 -8.44 6.25
C LYS A 295 -21.23 -8.89 7.71
N GLU A 296 -21.94 -9.97 7.94
CA GLU A 296 -22.33 -10.48 9.25
C GLU A 296 -21.34 -11.55 9.75
N GLN A 297 -20.78 -12.34 8.84
CA GLN A 297 -19.99 -13.53 9.20
C GLN A 297 -18.54 -13.48 8.76
N VAL A 298 -18.16 -12.77 7.68
CA VAL A 298 -16.81 -12.85 7.09
C VAL A 298 -15.98 -11.57 7.30
N LEU A 299 -16.50 -10.44 6.83
CA LEU A 299 -15.88 -9.13 6.97
C LEU A 299 -16.86 -8.24 7.74
N ILE A 300 -16.70 -8.20 9.05
CA ILE A 300 -17.67 -7.65 10.01
C ILE A 300 -17.35 -6.18 10.31
N THR A 301 -18.38 -5.36 10.49
CA THR A 301 -18.23 -4.02 11.06
C THR A 301 -18.53 -4.08 12.55
N THR A 302 -17.62 -3.56 13.36
CA THR A 302 -17.78 -3.40 14.81
C THR A 302 -17.89 -1.91 15.14
N ASP A 303 -18.16 -1.59 16.41
CA ASP A 303 -18.21 -0.20 16.87
C ASP A 303 -16.84 0.50 16.70
N ASP A 304 -15.75 -0.25 16.90
CA ASP A 304 -14.39 0.26 16.86
C ASP A 304 -13.71 0.13 15.48
N GLY A 305 -14.30 -0.57 14.51
CA GLY A 305 -13.72 -0.74 13.18
C GLY A 305 -14.23 -1.92 12.35
N TYR A 306 -13.29 -2.69 11.79
CA TYR A 306 -13.57 -3.82 10.91
C TYR A 306 -12.79 -5.06 11.33
N MET A 307 -13.36 -6.23 11.11
CA MET A 307 -12.74 -7.50 11.49
C MET A 307 -12.94 -8.53 10.38
N TRP A 308 -11.85 -9.16 9.95
CA TRP A 308 -11.92 -10.39 9.17
C TRP A 308 -12.10 -11.57 10.11
N LYS A 309 -13.10 -12.41 9.83
CA LYS A 309 -13.41 -13.60 10.60
C LYS A 309 -13.97 -14.64 9.63
N ALA A 310 -13.16 -15.54 9.12
CA ALA A 310 -13.65 -16.59 8.25
C ALA A 310 -13.73 -17.92 9.01
N ASP A 311 -14.78 -18.70 8.75
CA ASP A 311 -14.93 -20.10 9.17
C ASP A 311 -14.07 -21.06 8.34
N ILE A 312 -13.50 -20.56 7.24
CA ILE A 312 -12.58 -21.26 6.35
C ILE A 312 -11.17 -20.68 6.46
N ALA A 313 -10.15 -21.51 6.24
CA ALA A 313 -8.76 -21.07 6.25
C ALA A 313 -8.53 -19.94 5.24
N SER A 314 -7.87 -18.86 5.68
CA SER A 314 -7.61 -17.67 4.88
C SER A 314 -6.11 -17.42 4.75
N PHE A 315 -5.67 -17.16 3.52
CA PHE A 315 -4.26 -17.00 3.20
C PHE A 315 -4.00 -15.68 2.46
N VAL A 316 -2.89 -15.05 2.77
CA VAL A 316 -2.40 -13.85 2.05
C VAL A 316 -1.03 -14.16 1.45
N LEU A 317 -0.90 -13.99 0.14
CA LEU A 317 0.36 -14.11 -0.59
C LEU A 317 0.93 -12.70 -0.86
N ARG A 318 2.18 -12.43 -0.48
CA ARG A 318 2.87 -11.14 -0.71
C ARG A 318 4.28 -11.33 -1.27
N ARG A 319 4.82 -10.31 -1.95
CA ARG A 319 6.26 -10.15 -2.22
C ARG A 319 6.84 -9.04 -1.35
#